data_AF-X1MM45-F1
#
_entry.id   AF-X1MM45-F1
#
_cell.length_a   1.000
_cell.length_b   1.000
_cell.length_c   1.000
_cell.angle_alpha   90.00
_cell.angle_beta   90.00
_cell.angle_gamma   90.00
#
_symmetry.space_group_name_H-M   'P 1'
#
loop_
_entity.id
_entity.type
_entity.pdbx_description
1 polymer ?
#
loop_
_entity_poly.entity_id
_entity_poly.type
_entity_poly.pdbx_seq_one_letter_code
_entity_poly.pdbx_strand_id
1 'polypeptide(L)'
;MGIVTSLLFFASILAHELAHSLVGRANNIPIKSITLFIFGGVAQMTREARSAEAELKMAAAGPACSLAIAGLFYLVSFFTQDAIVPVAAVAFQLAYINAALAAFNLIPGFPLDGGRVFRSILWRVTGNYKRSTRIATRVGQGTGYLFILGGILIVFLQPFGWGWFSGLWLAFIGWFLGNAASASYRQAQWRGALQGFTASQVMTSDYPVVPLSITVGQLVQGYIFTSGRGCFLVADER
;
A
#
# COMPACT_ATOMS: atom_id res chain seq x y z
N MET A 1 16.32 8.34 -24.20
CA MET A 1 15.42 7.18 -24.02
C MET A 1 15.15 6.88 -22.56
N GLY A 2 16.15 6.63 -21.71
CA GLY A 2 15.95 6.31 -20.29
C GLY A 2 15.02 7.27 -19.52
N ILE A 3 15.25 8.59 -19.62
CA ILE A 3 14.39 9.60 -18.97
C ILE A 3 12.92 9.49 -19.42
N VAL A 4 12.69 9.35 -20.73
CA VAL A 4 11.34 9.24 -21.30
C VAL A 4 10.67 7.95 -20.83
N THR A 5 11.38 6.81 -20.86
CA THR A 5 10.87 5.53 -20.35
C THR A 5 10.54 5.62 -18.86
N SER A 6 11.39 6.24 -18.05
CA SER A 6 11.14 6.43 -16.61
C SER A 6 9.93 7.33 -16.35
N LEU A 7 9.76 8.42 -17.09
CA LEU A 7 8.60 9.30 -16.97
C LEU A 7 7.30 8.59 -17.36
N LEU A 8 7.30 7.84 -18.47
CA LEU A 8 6.15 7.08 -18.93
C LEU A 8 5.80 5.93 -17.97
N PHE A 9 6.81 5.27 -17.39
CA PHE A 9 6.61 4.26 -16.37
C PHE A 9 6.04 4.86 -15.08
N PHE A 10 6.54 6.01 -14.63
CA PHE A 10 5.97 6.70 -13.47
C PHE A 10 4.52 7.12 -13.73
N ALA A 11 4.23 7.63 -14.93
CA ALA A 11 2.87 7.94 -15.35
C ALA A 11 1.96 6.71 -15.36
N SER A 12 2.47 5.52 -15.72
CA SER A 12 1.69 4.29 -15.70
C SER A 12 1.42 3.78 -14.29
N ILE A 13 2.37 3.92 -13.35
CA ILE A 13 2.12 3.67 -11.91
C ILE A 13 1.06 4.63 -11.39
N LEU A 14 1.16 5.92 -11.71
CA LEU A 14 0.15 6.90 -11.30
C LEU A 14 -1.23 6.54 -11.87
N ALA A 15 -1.31 6.13 -13.13
CA ALA A 15 -2.57 5.69 -13.75
C ALA A 15 -3.15 4.46 -13.04
N HIS A 16 -2.30 3.50 -12.67
CA HIS A 16 -2.68 2.31 -11.88
C HIS A 16 -3.31 2.70 -10.54
N GLU A 17 -2.65 3.56 -9.76
CA GLU A 17 -3.15 4.02 -8.46
C GLU A 17 -4.41 4.90 -8.58
N LEU A 18 -4.48 5.71 -9.64
CA LEU A 18 -5.66 6.50 -9.97
C LEU A 18 -6.85 5.58 -10.29
N ALA A 19 -6.64 4.46 -10.99
CA ALA A 19 -7.70 3.50 -11.31
C ALA A 19 -8.32 2.91 -10.04
N HIS A 20 -7.51 2.51 -9.06
CA HIS A 20 -8.01 2.12 -7.73
C HIS A 20 -8.87 3.22 -7.09
N SER A 21 -8.40 4.46 -7.18
CA SER A 21 -9.05 5.60 -6.53
C SER A 21 -10.37 5.98 -7.19
N LEU A 22 -10.42 5.98 -8.52
CA LEU A 22 -11.64 6.28 -9.28
C LEU A 22 -12.70 5.20 -9.05
N VAL A 23 -12.34 3.92 -9.15
CA VAL A 23 -13.28 2.82 -8.91
C VAL A 23 -13.70 2.76 -7.45
N GLY A 24 -12.79 3.02 -6.49
CA GLY A 24 -13.13 3.11 -5.08
C GLY A 24 -14.13 4.22 -4.77
N ARG A 25 -13.93 5.42 -5.33
CA ARG A 25 -14.88 6.55 -5.19
C ARG A 25 -16.24 6.23 -5.81
N ALA A 26 -16.26 5.62 -7.00
CA ALA A 26 -17.50 5.19 -7.65
C ALA A 26 -18.27 4.15 -6.81
N ASN A 27 -17.58 3.37 -5.98
CA ASN A 27 -18.19 2.39 -5.06
C ASN A 27 -18.32 2.91 -3.61
N ASN A 28 -18.28 4.23 -3.38
CA ASN A 28 -18.46 4.87 -2.07
C ASN A 28 -17.45 4.42 -0.99
N ILE A 29 -16.22 4.07 -1.39
CA ILE A 29 -15.12 3.76 -0.48
C ILE A 29 -14.32 5.06 -0.25
N PRO A 30 -14.25 5.61 0.98
CA PRO A 30 -13.57 6.88 1.24
C PRO A 30 -12.04 6.69 1.23
N ILE A 31 -11.41 7.16 0.15
CA ILE A 31 -9.96 7.15 -0.04
C ILE A 31 -9.43 8.55 0.33
N LYS A 32 -8.55 8.64 1.34
CA LYS A 32 -8.01 9.93 1.82
C LYS A 32 -6.72 10.33 1.11
N SER A 33 -5.82 9.39 0.84
CA SER A 33 -4.53 9.67 0.20
C SER A 33 -3.95 8.44 -0.51
N ILE A 34 -3.25 8.70 -1.60
CA ILE A 34 -2.38 7.73 -2.30
C ILE A 34 -0.95 8.14 -1.93
N THR A 35 -0.22 7.30 -1.21
CA THR A 35 1.20 7.56 -0.91
C THR A 35 2.03 6.68 -1.83
N LEU A 36 2.65 7.24 -2.87
CA LEU A 36 3.62 6.51 -3.68
C LEU A 36 4.91 6.30 -2.87
N PHE A 37 5.26 5.05 -2.61
CA PHE A 37 6.57 4.68 -2.07
C PHE A 37 7.46 4.12 -3.19
N ILE A 38 8.78 4.21 -3.02
CA ILE A 38 9.78 3.66 -3.96
C ILE A 38 9.58 2.16 -4.22
N PHE A 39 8.97 1.45 -3.26
CA PHE A 39 8.67 0.00 -3.33
C PHE A 39 7.19 -0.31 -3.66
N GLY A 40 6.38 0.68 -4.03
CA GLY A 40 4.95 0.54 -4.29
C GLY A 40 4.08 1.48 -3.43
N GLY A 41 2.90 1.85 -3.92
CA GLY A 41 1.99 2.76 -3.21
C GLY A 41 1.38 2.13 -1.97
N VAL A 42 1.51 2.77 -0.80
CA VAL A 42 0.74 2.39 0.38
C VAL A 42 -0.50 3.27 0.43
N ALA A 43 -1.62 2.76 -0.11
CA ALA A 43 -2.89 3.43 -0.01
C ALA A 43 -3.43 3.35 1.44
N GLN A 44 -3.46 4.50 2.14
CA GLN A 44 -4.07 4.56 3.46
C GLN A 44 -5.60 4.59 3.32
N MET A 45 -6.23 3.43 3.47
CA MET A 45 -7.68 3.33 3.53
C MET A 45 -8.20 3.76 4.92
N THR A 46 -9.08 4.76 4.91
CA THR A 46 -9.67 5.36 6.12
C THR A 46 -10.83 4.54 6.68
N ARG A 47 -11.55 3.80 5.83
CA ARG A 47 -12.64 2.88 6.22
C ARG A 47 -12.58 1.60 5.39
N GLU A 48 -13.06 0.52 5.99
CA GLU A 48 -13.22 -0.78 5.33
C GLU A 48 -14.26 -0.70 4.20
N ALA A 49 -14.12 -1.53 3.17
CA ALA A 49 -15.07 -1.59 2.07
C ALA A 49 -16.44 -2.05 2.61
N ARG A 50 -17.52 -1.44 2.11
CA ARG A 50 -18.90 -1.75 2.55
C ARG A 50 -19.41 -3.09 2.03
N SER A 51 -18.81 -3.62 0.96
CA SER A 51 -19.17 -4.92 0.38
C SER A 51 -17.96 -5.59 -0.27
N ALA A 52 -18.01 -6.93 -0.35
CA ALA A 52 -16.98 -7.73 -1.01
C ALA A 52 -16.83 -7.37 -2.49
N GLU A 53 -17.94 -7.10 -3.18
CA GLU A 53 -17.92 -6.71 -4.59
C GLU A 53 -17.26 -5.35 -4.83
N ALA A 54 -17.54 -4.37 -3.96
CA ALA A 54 -16.92 -3.06 -4.05
C ALA A 54 -15.40 -3.15 -3.84
N GLU A 55 -14.96 -4.00 -2.90
CA GLU A 55 -13.54 -4.26 -2.69
C GLU A 55 -12.89 -4.96 -3.90
N LEU A 56 -13.54 -5.98 -4.45
CA LEU A 56 -13.05 -6.73 -5.61
C LEU A 56 -12.86 -5.81 -6.82
N LYS A 57 -13.88 -5.02 -7.17
CA LYS A 57 -13.84 -4.10 -8.31
C LYS A 57 -12.70 -3.10 -8.16
N MET A 58 -12.58 -2.51 -6.97
CA MET A 58 -11.53 -1.53 -6.72
C MET A 58 -10.14 -2.17 -6.69
N ALA A 59 -9.95 -3.34 -6.07
CA ALA A 59 -8.66 -4.02 -6.06
C ALA A 59 -8.24 -4.55 -7.45
N ALA A 60 -9.19 -4.94 -8.30
CA ALA A 60 -8.89 -5.35 -9.67
C ALA A 60 -8.63 -4.17 -10.62
N ALA A 61 -9.04 -2.95 -10.27
CA ALA A 61 -8.97 -1.78 -11.15
C ALA A 61 -7.53 -1.40 -11.54
N GLY A 62 -6.60 -1.40 -10.58
CA GLY A 62 -5.18 -1.11 -10.85
C GLY A 62 -4.55 -2.11 -11.81
N PRO A 63 -4.55 -3.43 -11.48
CA PRO A 63 -4.02 -4.45 -12.39
C PRO A 63 -4.67 -4.43 -13.78
N ALA A 64 -5.99 -4.21 -13.87
CA ALA A 64 -6.67 -4.08 -15.15
C ALA A 64 -6.19 -2.85 -15.94
N CYS A 65 -5.97 -1.71 -15.27
CA CYS A 65 -5.39 -0.50 -15.88
C CYS A 65 -3.97 -0.76 -16.38
N SER A 66 -3.11 -1.40 -15.59
CA SER A 66 -1.75 -1.75 -16.00
C SER A 66 -1.74 -2.72 -17.19
N LEU A 67 -2.63 -3.71 -17.23
CA LEU A 67 -2.76 -4.60 -18.39
C LEU A 67 -3.24 -3.86 -19.64
N ALA A 68 -4.19 -2.92 -19.50
CA ALA A 68 -4.64 -2.09 -20.62
C ALA A 68 -3.50 -1.21 -21.18
N ILE A 69 -2.72 -0.58 -20.29
CA ILE A 69 -1.54 0.19 -20.67
C ILE A 69 -0.48 -0.71 -21.33
N ALA A 70 -0.27 -1.91 -20.80
CA ALA A 70 0.65 -2.88 -21.39
C ALA A 70 0.23 -3.27 -22.81
N GLY A 71 -1.05 -3.57 -23.02
CA GLY A 71 -1.62 -3.87 -24.34
C GLY A 71 -1.47 -2.70 -25.32
N LEU A 72 -1.72 -1.47 -24.86
CA LEU A 72 -1.54 -0.27 -25.68
C LEU A 72 -0.08 -0.10 -26.14
N PHE A 73 0.88 -0.19 -25.22
CA PHE A 73 2.30 -0.07 -25.57
C PHE A 73 2.77 -1.24 -26.45
N TYR A 74 2.23 -2.44 -26.24
CA TYR A 74 2.51 -3.58 -27.11
C TYR A 74 2.04 -3.32 -28.55
N LEU A 75 0.83 -2.78 -28.74
CA LEU A 75 0.33 -2.39 -30.05
C LEU A 75 1.19 -1.31 -30.70
N VAL A 76 1.59 -0.28 -29.93
CA VAL A 76 2.50 0.77 -30.43
C VAL A 76 3.83 0.15 -30.89
N SER A 77 4.39 -0.78 -30.11
CA SER A 77 5.61 -1.49 -30.49
C SER A 77 5.42 -2.26 -31.79
N PHE A 78 4.31 -3.00 -31.92
CA PHE A 78 4.04 -3.83 -33.09
C PHE A 78 3.93 -3.00 -34.38
N PHE A 79 3.26 -1.86 -34.35
CA PHE A 79 3.11 -0.99 -35.54
C PHE A 79 4.34 -0.14 -35.86
N THR A 80 5.25 0.08 -34.88
CA THR A 80 6.43 0.93 -35.07
C THR A 80 7.73 0.15 -35.25
N GLN A 81 7.71 -1.19 -35.13
CA GLN A 81 8.90 -2.04 -35.20
C GLN A 81 9.72 -1.87 -36.49
N ASP A 82 9.05 -1.72 -37.63
CA ASP A 82 9.70 -1.61 -38.94
C ASP A 82 9.98 -0.16 -39.37
N ALA A 83 9.34 0.81 -38.72
CA ALA A 83 9.43 2.23 -39.08
C ALA A 83 10.36 3.02 -38.16
N ILE A 84 10.27 2.82 -36.85
CA ILE A 84 10.97 3.62 -35.83
C ILE A 84 11.45 2.69 -34.70
N VAL A 85 12.52 1.95 -34.96
CA VAL A 85 13.11 0.96 -34.05
C VAL A 85 13.30 1.47 -32.61
N PRO A 86 13.79 2.70 -32.35
CA PRO A 86 13.95 3.18 -30.97
C PRO A 86 12.62 3.36 -30.22
N VAL A 87 11.55 3.74 -30.91
CA VAL A 87 10.22 3.89 -30.31
C VAL A 87 9.63 2.52 -30.01
N ALA A 88 9.78 1.57 -30.93
CA ALA A 88 9.31 0.20 -30.75
C ALA A 88 9.97 -0.45 -29.52
N ALA A 89 11.29 -0.29 -29.36
CA ALA A 89 12.03 -0.82 -28.22
C ALA A 89 11.54 -0.24 -26.88
N VAL A 90 11.29 1.08 -26.80
CA VAL A 90 10.77 1.70 -25.57
C VAL A 90 9.34 1.26 -25.29
N ALA A 91 8.49 1.18 -26.31
CA ALA A 91 7.11 0.73 -26.18
C ALA A 91 7.06 -0.73 -25.71
N PHE A 92 7.85 -1.62 -26.29
CA PHE A 92 7.96 -3.02 -25.85
C PHE A 92 8.40 -3.12 -24.39
N GLN A 93 9.42 -2.36 -23.99
CA GLN A 93 9.91 -2.35 -22.61
C GLN A 93 8.82 -1.87 -21.64
N LEU A 94 8.08 -0.81 -21.98
CA LEU A 94 6.97 -0.31 -21.17
C LEU A 94 5.81 -1.31 -21.10
N ALA A 95 5.51 -2.01 -22.20
CA ALA A 95 4.52 -3.07 -22.22
C ALA A 95 4.90 -4.21 -21.26
N TYR A 96 6.14 -4.68 -21.35
CA TYR A 96 6.68 -5.73 -20.49
C TYR A 96 6.63 -5.34 -19.01
N ILE A 97 7.12 -4.14 -18.65
CA ILE A 97 7.16 -3.70 -17.26
C ILE A 97 5.73 -3.52 -16.70
N ASN A 98 4.78 -2.98 -17.48
CA ASN A 98 3.39 -2.84 -17.01
C ASN A 98 2.68 -4.18 -16.87
N ALA A 99 2.94 -5.13 -17.77
CA ALA A 99 2.44 -6.50 -17.64
C ALA A 99 3.03 -7.20 -16.41
N ALA A 100 4.33 -7.05 -16.18
CA ALA A 100 5.01 -7.58 -15.00
C ALA A 100 4.48 -6.94 -13.70
N LEU A 101 4.24 -5.62 -13.70
CA LEU A 101 3.63 -4.89 -12.59
C LEU A 101 2.23 -5.43 -12.26
N ALA A 102 1.39 -5.64 -13.29
CA ALA A 102 0.06 -6.20 -13.11
C ALA A 102 0.12 -7.64 -12.58
N ALA A 103 0.98 -8.48 -13.15
CA ALA A 103 1.17 -9.86 -12.72
C ALA A 103 1.67 -9.94 -11.26
N PHE A 104 2.65 -9.12 -10.90
CA PHE A 104 3.15 -9.02 -9.54
C PHE A 104 2.06 -8.56 -8.58
N ASN A 105 1.33 -7.50 -8.92
CA ASN A 105 0.23 -7.02 -8.07
C ASN A 105 -0.94 -8.00 -7.99
N LEU A 106 -1.11 -8.94 -8.92
CA LEU A 106 -2.15 -9.98 -8.85
C LEU A 106 -1.76 -11.20 -8.00
N ILE A 107 -0.54 -11.28 -7.51
CA ILE A 107 -0.10 -12.37 -6.63
C ILE A 107 -1.00 -12.42 -5.38
N PRO A 108 -1.56 -13.59 -5.04
CA PRO A 108 -2.43 -13.72 -3.88
C PRO A 108 -1.62 -13.52 -2.60
N GLY A 109 -1.91 -12.44 -1.88
CA GLY A 109 -1.28 -12.14 -0.60
C GLY A 109 -1.18 -10.65 -0.33
N PHE A 110 -1.39 -10.25 0.93
CA PHE A 110 -1.05 -8.88 1.33
C PHE A 110 0.46 -8.67 1.30
N PRO A 111 0.94 -7.44 1.06
CA PRO A 111 0.23 -6.17 0.83
C PRO A 111 -0.33 -5.93 -0.59
N LEU A 112 -0.15 -6.86 -1.54
CA LEU A 112 -0.46 -6.67 -2.97
C LEU A 112 -1.97 -6.62 -3.24
N ASP A 113 -2.36 -6.06 -4.38
CA ASP A 113 -3.78 -5.98 -4.78
C ASP A 113 -4.44 -7.34 -4.91
N GLY A 114 -3.70 -8.34 -5.36
CA GLY A 114 -4.10 -9.74 -5.48
C GLY A 114 -4.48 -10.33 -4.12
N GLY A 115 -3.85 -9.88 -3.04
CA GLY A 115 -4.28 -10.18 -1.67
C GLY A 115 -5.68 -9.66 -1.36
N ARG A 116 -6.01 -8.46 -1.84
CA ARG A 116 -7.32 -7.80 -1.64
C ARG A 116 -8.39 -8.41 -2.55
N VAL A 117 -8.04 -8.71 -3.79
CA VAL A 117 -8.86 -9.51 -4.72
C VAL A 117 -9.18 -10.85 -4.09
N PHE A 118 -8.17 -11.62 -3.68
CA PHE A 118 -8.34 -12.92 -3.05
C PHE A 118 -9.18 -12.85 -1.76
N ARG A 119 -8.90 -11.86 -0.90
CA ARG A 119 -9.67 -11.61 0.31
C ARG A 119 -11.13 -11.33 0.01
N SER A 120 -11.42 -10.48 -0.97
CA SER A 120 -12.79 -10.09 -1.31
C SER A 120 -13.60 -11.29 -1.84
N ILE A 121 -12.96 -12.17 -2.62
CA ILE A 121 -13.56 -13.45 -3.06
C ILE A 121 -13.85 -14.34 -1.85
N LEU A 122 -12.87 -14.53 -0.96
CA LEU A 122 -13.07 -15.28 0.29
C LEU A 122 -14.18 -14.69 1.16
N TRP A 123 -14.28 -13.36 1.23
CA TRP A 123 -15.29 -12.69 2.03
C TRP A 123 -16.68 -12.90 1.43
N ARG A 124 -16.81 -12.84 0.10
CA ARG A 124 -18.06 -13.16 -0.60
C ARG A 124 -18.54 -14.59 -0.32
N VAL A 125 -17.62 -15.55 -0.24
CA VAL A 125 -17.96 -16.96 0.01
C VAL A 125 -18.21 -17.25 1.49
N THR A 126 -17.37 -16.72 2.39
CA THR A 126 -17.41 -17.05 3.82
C THR A 126 -18.34 -16.16 4.63
N GLY A 127 -18.74 -15.00 4.11
CA GLY A 127 -19.50 -13.98 4.84
C GLY A 127 -18.73 -13.29 5.98
N ASN A 128 -17.49 -13.71 6.28
CA ASN A 128 -16.74 -13.24 7.43
C ASN A 128 -15.46 -12.48 7.02
N TYR A 129 -15.49 -11.16 7.19
CA TYR A 129 -14.39 -10.26 6.83
C TYR A 129 -13.09 -10.55 7.61
N LYS A 130 -13.20 -10.77 8.94
CA LYS A 130 -12.05 -11.03 9.81
C LYS A 130 -11.35 -12.34 9.44
N ARG A 131 -12.13 -13.40 9.18
CA ARG A 131 -11.59 -14.70 8.74
C ARG A 131 -10.91 -14.58 7.38
N SER A 132 -11.54 -13.91 6.42
CA SER A 132 -11.00 -13.70 5.08
C SER A 132 -9.69 -12.91 5.10
N THR A 133 -9.63 -11.86 5.92
CA THR A 133 -8.40 -11.07 6.12
C THR A 133 -7.29 -11.93 6.70
N ARG A 134 -7.58 -12.73 7.74
CA ARG A 134 -6.58 -13.64 8.35
C ARG A 134 -6.02 -14.64 7.34
N ILE A 135 -6.87 -15.23 6.50
CA ILE A 135 -6.43 -16.18 5.47
C ILE A 135 -5.58 -15.47 4.42
N ALA A 136 -6.02 -14.33 3.89
CA ALA A 136 -5.26 -13.57 2.89
C ALA A 136 -3.90 -13.08 3.41
N THR A 137 -3.80 -12.68 4.68
CA THR A 137 -2.52 -12.35 5.33
C THR A 137 -1.60 -13.56 5.40
N ARG A 138 -2.11 -14.72 5.83
CA ARG A 138 -1.30 -15.95 5.93
C ARG A 138 -0.79 -16.42 4.57
N VAL A 139 -1.63 -16.33 3.53
CA VAL A 139 -1.21 -16.62 2.15
C VAL A 139 -0.09 -15.67 1.73
N GLY A 140 -0.22 -14.36 2.00
CA GLY A 140 0.85 -13.39 1.72
C GLY A 140 2.16 -13.66 2.47
N GLN A 141 2.09 -14.06 3.74
CA GLN A 141 3.27 -14.51 4.49
C GLN A 141 3.90 -15.76 3.87
N GLY A 142 3.08 -16.74 3.46
CA GLY A 142 3.55 -17.93 2.76
C GLY A 142 4.25 -17.59 1.44
N THR A 143 3.68 -16.70 0.64
CA THR A 143 4.30 -16.20 -0.61
C THR A 143 5.61 -15.49 -0.33
N GLY A 144 5.68 -14.66 0.72
CA GLY A 144 6.93 -14.01 1.15
C GLY A 144 8.02 -15.02 1.53
N TYR A 145 7.68 -16.07 2.29
CA TYR A 145 8.62 -17.13 2.63
C TYR A 145 9.06 -17.95 1.41
N LEU A 146 8.16 -18.20 0.45
CA LEU A 146 8.52 -18.85 -0.81
C LEU A 146 9.53 -18.02 -1.61
N PHE A 147 9.38 -16.70 -1.62
CA PHE A 147 10.34 -15.80 -2.28
C PHE A 147 11.70 -15.80 -1.58
N ILE A 148 11.72 -15.80 -0.24
CA ILE A 148 12.95 -15.93 0.53
C ILE A 148 13.64 -17.26 0.22
N LEU A 149 12.90 -18.37 0.30
CA LEU A 149 13.44 -19.69 0.05
C LEU A 149 13.94 -19.84 -1.39
N GLY A 150 13.17 -19.36 -2.37
CA GLY A 150 13.59 -19.32 -3.78
C GLY A 150 14.83 -18.47 -3.99
N GLY A 151 14.91 -17.29 -3.37
CA GLY A 151 16.08 -16.42 -3.43
C GLY A 151 17.32 -17.09 -2.86
N ILE A 152 17.20 -17.75 -1.70
CA ILE A 152 18.28 -18.53 -1.09
C ILE A 152 18.71 -19.66 -2.02
N LEU A 153 17.77 -20.44 -2.57
CA LEU A 153 18.09 -21.52 -3.51
C LEU A 153 18.84 -21.01 -4.74
N ILE A 154 18.44 -19.86 -5.30
CA ILE A 154 19.14 -19.25 -6.45
C ILE A 154 20.58 -18.89 -6.09
N VAL A 155 20.82 -18.32 -4.90
CA VAL A 155 22.19 -17.99 -4.44
C VAL A 155 23.07 -19.24 -4.36
N PHE A 156 22.51 -20.36 -3.87
CA PHE A 156 23.27 -21.61 -3.73
C PHE A 156 23.45 -22.38 -5.05
N LEU A 157 22.45 -22.38 -5.93
CA LEU A 157 22.47 -23.11 -7.20
C LEU A 157 23.19 -22.34 -8.32
N GLN A 158 23.16 -21.00 -8.27
CA GLN A 158 23.84 -20.12 -9.24
C GLN A 158 24.76 -19.11 -8.54
N PRO A 159 25.81 -19.60 -7.85
CA PRO A 159 26.71 -18.73 -7.09
C PRO A 159 27.63 -17.88 -7.99
N PHE A 160 27.78 -18.23 -9.27
CA PHE A 160 28.63 -17.51 -10.23
C PHE A 160 27.79 -16.60 -11.15
N GLY A 161 28.29 -15.41 -11.48
CA GLY A 161 27.62 -14.44 -12.36
C GLY A 161 26.68 -13.47 -11.62
N TRP A 162 25.54 -13.11 -12.22
CA TRP A 162 24.54 -12.20 -11.63
C TRP A 162 23.43 -12.94 -10.83
N GLY A 163 23.50 -14.27 -10.74
CA GLY A 163 22.51 -15.12 -10.05
C GLY A 163 22.45 -14.90 -8.54
N TRP A 164 23.60 -14.71 -7.88
CA TRP A 164 23.62 -14.40 -6.43
C TRP A 164 22.91 -13.08 -6.12
N PHE A 165 23.06 -12.06 -6.99
CA PHE A 165 22.39 -10.77 -6.81
C PHE A 165 20.88 -10.89 -7.01
N SER A 166 20.42 -11.61 -8.05
CA SER A 166 18.99 -11.83 -8.27
C SER A 166 18.35 -12.66 -7.15
N GLY A 167 19.07 -13.65 -6.61
CA GLY A 167 18.64 -14.43 -5.46
C GLY A 167 18.53 -13.60 -4.18
N LEU A 168 19.54 -12.77 -3.87
CA LEU A 168 19.48 -11.82 -2.75
C LEU A 168 18.34 -10.81 -2.92
N TRP A 169 18.17 -10.27 -4.13
CA TRP A 169 17.10 -9.33 -4.44
C TRP A 169 15.71 -9.95 -4.25
N LEU A 170 15.51 -11.18 -4.72
CA LEU A 170 14.26 -11.92 -4.53
C LEU A 170 14.00 -12.20 -3.05
N ALA A 171 15.02 -12.59 -2.29
CA ALA A 171 14.91 -12.81 -0.86
C ALA A 171 14.58 -11.51 -0.10
N PHE A 172 15.16 -10.39 -0.51
CA PHE A 172 14.83 -9.07 0.02
C PHE A 172 13.37 -8.69 -0.25
N ILE A 173 12.86 -8.91 -1.48
CA ILE A 173 11.44 -8.70 -1.81
C ILE A 173 10.55 -9.59 -0.94
N GLY A 174 10.91 -10.87 -0.76
CA GLY A 174 10.15 -11.79 0.09
C GLY A 174 10.09 -11.34 1.55
N TRP A 175 11.22 -10.89 2.10
CA TRP A 175 11.29 -10.33 3.45
C TRP A 175 10.47 -9.04 3.58
N PHE A 176 10.55 -8.14 2.61
CA PHE A 176 9.75 -6.92 2.58
C PHE A 176 8.24 -7.23 2.55
N LEU A 177 7.83 -8.18 1.70
CA LEU A 177 6.45 -8.63 1.59
C LEU A 177 5.93 -9.20 2.92
N GLY A 178 6.73 -10.05 3.58
CA GLY A 178 6.40 -10.62 4.89
C GLY A 178 6.25 -9.57 5.99
N ASN A 179 7.12 -8.55 6.03
CA ASN A 179 7.03 -7.44 6.97
C ASN A 179 5.79 -6.58 6.70
N ALA A 180 5.53 -6.23 5.44
CA ALA A 180 4.38 -5.42 5.07
C ALA A 180 3.06 -6.14 5.39
N ALA A 181 2.95 -7.45 5.09
CA ALA A 181 1.79 -8.26 5.45
C ALA A 181 1.54 -8.27 6.97
N SER A 182 2.61 -8.40 7.76
CA SER A 182 2.55 -8.41 9.22
C SER A 182 2.17 -7.05 9.80
N ALA A 183 2.66 -5.96 9.18
CA ALA A 183 2.27 -4.59 9.53
C ALA A 183 0.77 -4.34 9.27
N SER A 184 0.25 -4.75 8.11
CA SER A 184 -1.18 -4.65 7.79
C SER A 184 -2.04 -5.44 8.78
N TYR A 185 -1.58 -6.62 9.19
CA TYR A 185 -2.28 -7.44 10.18
C TYR A 185 -2.33 -6.79 11.57
N ARG A 186 -1.20 -6.26 12.04
CA ARG A 186 -1.14 -5.51 13.31
C ARG A 186 -2.06 -4.30 13.28
N GLN A 187 -2.07 -3.54 12.20
CA GLN A 187 -2.96 -2.38 12.05
C GLN A 187 -4.45 -2.78 12.11
N ALA A 188 -4.82 -3.90 11.51
CA ALA A 188 -6.19 -4.43 11.58
C ALA A 188 -6.57 -4.86 13.00
N GLN A 189 -5.65 -5.49 13.74
CA GLN A 189 -5.89 -5.86 15.14
C GLN A 189 -6.07 -4.64 16.05
N TRP A 190 -5.19 -3.64 15.95
CA TRP A 190 -5.27 -2.42 16.75
C TRP A 190 -6.59 -1.67 16.53
N ARG A 191 -7.03 -1.53 15.28
CA ARG A 191 -8.33 -0.92 14.97
C ARG A 191 -9.50 -1.73 15.55
N GLY A 192 -9.44 -3.06 15.48
CA GLY A 192 -10.46 -3.93 16.07
C GLY A 192 -10.52 -3.85 17.60
N ALA A 193 -9.36 -3.72 18.27
CA ALA A 193 -9.30 -3.55 19.72
C ALA A 193 -9.82 -2.17 20.15
N LEU A 194 -9.50 -1.11 19.39
CA LEU A 194 -9.90 0.26 19.71
C LEU A 194 -11.34 0.62 19.28
N GLN A 195 -11.99 -0.18 18.43
CA GLN A 195 -13.37 0.07 17.99
C GLN A 195 -14.39 0.11 19.13
N GLY A 196 -14.11 -0.55 20.26
CA GLY A 196 -14.95 -0.52 21.45
C GLY A 196 -14.66 0.63 22.41
N PHE A 197 -13.59 1.39 22.18
CA PHE A 197 -13.17 2.45 23.08
C PHE A 197 -13.43 3.83 22.47
N THR A 198 -14.01 4.74 23.26
CA THR A 198 -14.15 6.15 22.88
C THR A 198 -12.94 6.94 23.36
N ALA A 199 -12.61 8.05 22.67
CA ALA A 199 -11.54 8.95 23.12
C ALA A 199 -11.78 9.42 24.57
N SER A 200 -13.04 9.60 24.98
CA SER A 200 -13.39 9.97 26.35
C SER A 200 -13.00 8.94 27.41
N GLN A 201 -12.84 7.66 27.05
CA GLN A 201 -12.48 6.59 27.99
C GLN A 201 -10.97 6.49 28.22
N VAL A 202 -10.16 7.06 27.31
CA VAL A 202 -8.69 6.98 27.37
C VAL A 202 -8.07 8.36 27.61
N MET A 203 -8.80 9.44 27.32
CA MET A 203 -8.32 10.79 27.55
C MET A 203 -8.13 11.05 29.04
N THR A 204 -7.05 11.75 29.37
CA THR A 204 -6.87 12.32 30.70
C THR A 204 -7.85 13.49 30.85
N SER A 205 -8.83 13.33 31.73
CA SER A 205 -9.85 14.36 32.00
C SER A 205 -9.34 15.53 32.86
N ASP A 206 -8.16 15.39 33.44
CA ASP A 206 -7.50 16.42 34.24
C ASP A 206 -6.59 17.27 33.34
N TYR A 207 -7.18 18.31 32.74
CA TYR A 207 -6.46 19.32 31.96
C TYR A 207 -6.46 20.66 32.73
N PRO A 208 -5.28 21.20 33.08
CA PRO A 208 -5.21 22.52 33.69
C PRO A 208 -5.61 23.57 32.65
N VAL A 209 -6.56 24.42 33.00
CA VAL A 209 -6.98 25.55 32.18
C VAL A 209 -6.12 26.76 32.56
N VAL A 210 -5.56 27.44 31.56
CA VAL A 210 -4.78 28.67 31.74
C VAL A 210 -5.48 29.84 31.05
N PRO A 211 -5.46 31.05 31.65
CA PRO A 211 -6.14 32.21 31.09
C PRO A 211 -5.48 32.71 29.79
N LEU A 212 -6.28 33.27 28.88
CA LEU A 212 -5.83 33.82 27.59
C LEU A 212 -4.81 34.97 27.74
N SER A 213 -4.80 35.64 28.88
CA SER A 213 -3.88 36.75 29.20
C SER A 213 -2.50 36.30 29.66
N ILE A 214 -2.27 34.98 29.83
CA ILE A 214 -1.00 34.48 30.34
C ILE A 214 0.13 34.70 29.33
N THR A 215 1.26 35.24 29.79
CA THR A 215 2.46 35.33 28.96
C THR A 215 3.18 33.98 28.90
N VAL A 216 3.89 33.70 27.79
CA VAL A 216 4.67 32.46 27.63
C VAL A 216 5.66 32.25 28.78
N GLY A 217 6.27 33.32 29.29
CA GLY A 217 7.18 33.26 30.43
C GLY A 217 6.48 32.78 31.71
N GLN A 218 5.30 33.34 32.03
CA GLN A 218 4.50 32.94 33.19
C GLN A 218 3.98 31.49 33.06
N LEU A 219 3.63 31.07 31.85
CA LEU A 219 3.22 29.68 31.59
C LEU A 219 4.36 28.70 31.90
N VAL A 220 5.55 28.96 31.38
CA VAL A 220 6.73 28.10 31.58
C VAL A 220 7.11 28.03 33.05
N GLN A 221 7.18 29.18 33.72
CA GLN A 221 7.68 29.28 35.08
C GLN A 221 6.66 28.81 36.13
N GLY A 222 5.37 29.12 35.93
CA GLY A 222 4.31 28.83 36.90
C GLY A 222 3.61 27.50 36.71
N TYR A 223 3.47 27.02 35.47
CA TYR A 223 2.69 25.82 35.16
C TYR A 223 3.56 24.66 34.68
N ILE A 224 4.47 24.89 33.73
CA ILE A 224 5.25 23.79 33.12
C ILE A 224 6.26 23.22 34.11
N PHE A 225 7.07 24.05 34.76
CA PHE A 225 8.06 23.55 35.73
C PHE A 225 7.44 22.97 37.00
N THR A 226 6.28 23.49 37.42
CA THR A 226 5.63 23.09 38.67
C THR A 226 4.80 21.81 38.52
N SER A 227 4.13 21.63 37.37
CA SER A 227 3.25 20.47 37.14
C SER A 227 3.88 19.35 36.32
N GLY A 228 4.99 19.62 35.60
CA GLY A 228 5.62 18.67 34.69
C GLY A 228 4.75 18.27 33.49
N ARG A 229 3.60 18.92 33.28
CA ARG A 229 2.66 18.62 32.19
C ARG A 229 3.06 19.37 30.92
N GLY A 230 2.88 18.71 29.77
CA GLY A 230 3.22 19.26 28.44
C GLY A 230 2.04 19.86 27.66
N CYS A 231 0.80 19.72 28.14
CA CYS A 231 -0.40 20.20 27.47
C CYS A 231 -1.30 20.97 28.44
N PHE A 232 -1.77 22.15 28.03
CA PHE A 232 -2.66 23.03 28.80
C PHE A 232 -3.79 23.51 27.91
N LEU A 233 -4.99 23.67 28.48
CA LEU A 233 -6.13 24.20 27.75
C LEU A 233 -6.18 25.72 27.94
N VAL A 234 -6.19 26.50 26.86
CA VAL A 234 -6.30 27.96 26.96
C VAL A 234 -7.78 28.32 26.77
N ALA A 235 -8.42 28.90 27.79
CA ALA A 235 -9.82 29.30 27.73
C ALA A 235 -10.06 30.58 28.53
N ASP A 236 -11.14 31.29 28.19
CA ASP A 236 -11.61 32.46 28.94
C ASP A 236 -12.30 31.99 30.22
N GLU A 237 -12.02 32.65 31.35
CA GLU A 237 -12.74 32.39 32.60
C GLU A 237 -14.22 32.76 32.39
N ARG A 238 -15.11 31.77 32.45
CA ARG A 238 -16.55 31.98 32.56
C ARG A 238 -16.97 31.92 34.01
#